data_AF-A0A830HGY6-F1
#
_entry.id   AF-A0A830HGY6-F1
#
_cell.length_a   1.000
_cell.length_b   1.000
_cell.length_c   1.000
_cell.angle_alpha   90.00
_cell.angle_beta   90.00
_cell.angle_gamma   90.00
#
_symmetry.space_group_name_H-M   'P 1'
#
loop_
_entity.id
_entity.type
_entity.pdbx_description
1 polymer ?
#
loop_
_entity_poly.entity_id
_entity_poly.type
_entity_poly.pdbx_seq_one_letter_code
_entity_poly.pdbx_strand_id
1 'polypeptide(L)'
;MADEGEAPPVEWSGALNDDGVPTGDGTMTYPDGASFEGTLVDGVKQGAGTYKYADGATVYEGGFENNLKSGKGTLSFANGDKYEGDFKDGTMEGYGEMAYASGDMYFGSFKAGKKDGEGSYHFKSASCEFTGTWSEGEFVKGDWIHKDGTVYRGSFANGKPTGVGVYHFVTVGTLQTGEYDVNGNWKGGTISPAPA
;
A
#
# COMPACT_ATOMS: atom_id res chain seq x y z
N MET A 1 3.99 -9.73 5.52
CA MET A 1 4.69 -10.05 6.79
C MET A 1 3.60 -10.31 7.80
N ALA A 2 3.21 -11.57 8.00
CA ALA A 2 2.31 -11.95 9.09
C ALA A 2 3.16 -12.20 10.34
N ASP A 3 2.68 -11.70 11.48
CA ASP A 3 3.39 -11.58 12.76
C ASP A 3 3.40 -12.89 13.57
N GLU A 4 3.69 -14.03 12.91
CA GLU A 4 3.54 -15.37 13.51
C GLU A 4 4.86 -16.00 14.00
N GLY A 5 5.85 -15.18 14.35
CA GLY A 5 7.19 -15.68 14.69
C GLY A 5 7.86 -15.00 15.88
N GLU A 6 7.13 -14.23 16.68
CA GLU A 6 7.73 -13.43 17.73
C GLU A 6 8.25 -14.31 18.88
N ALA A 7 9.53 -14.14 19.22
CA ALA A 7 10.11 -14.78 20.40
C ALA A 7 9.43 -14.24 21.67
N PRO A 8 9.38 -15.01 22.77
CA PRO A 8 8.86 -14.48 24.03
C PRO A 8 9.66 -13.23 24.43
N PRO A 9 8.98 -12.21 25.00
CA PRO A 9 9.66 -10.99 25.41
C PRO A 9 10.68 -11.27 26.51
N VAL A 10 11.76 -10.49 26.51
CA VAL A 10 12.81 -10.60 27.53
C VAL A 10 12.55 -9.69 28.72
N GLU A 11 11.90 -8.54 28.49
CA GLU A 11 11.52 -7.62 29.57
C GLU A 11 10.13 -7.03 29.32
N TRP A 12 9.38 -6.88 30.41
CA TRP A 12 8.12 -6.14 30.47
C TRP A 12 8.21 -5.07 31.56
N SER A 13 7.83 -3.85 31.21
CA SER A 13 7.67 -2.73 32.14
C SER A 13 6.23 -2.26 32.11
N GLY A 14 5.43 -2.71 33.07
CA GLY A 14 4.02 -2.37 33.19
C GLY A 14 3.35 -3.18 34.30
N ALA A 15 2.02 -3.15 34.38
CA ALA A 15 1.29 -3.92 35.38
C ALA A 15 1.32 -5.42 35.06
N LEU A 16 1.17 -6.23 36.11
CA LEU A 16 0.97 -7.68 36.02
C LEU A 16 -0.39 -8.00 36.65
N ASN A 17 -1.09 -9.00 36.13
CA ASN A 17 -2.26 -9.58 36.80
C ASN A 17 -1.82 -10.51 37.95
N ASP A 18 -2.80 -11.12 38.65
CA ASP A 18 -2.53 -11.99 39.82
C ASP A 18 -1.67 -13.23 39.48
N ASP A 19 -1.67 -13.66 38.22
CA ASP A 19 -0.88 -14.77 37.72
C ASP A 19 0.54 -14.35 37.28
N GLY A 20 0.90 -13.07 37.43
CA GLY A 20 2.18 -12.51 37.01
C GLY A 20 2.28 -12.29 35.50
N VAL A 21 1.15 -12.23 34.78
CA VAL A 21 1.10 -12.04 33.32
C VAL A 21 0.95 -10.53 33.00
N PRO A 22 1.69 -10.00 32.00
CA PRO A 22 1.58 -8.61 31.56
C PRO A 22 0.15 -8.16 31.26
N THR A 23 -0.25 -7.03 31.82
CA THR A 23 -1.56 -6.42 31.61
C THR A 23 -1.51 -4.90 31.72
N GLY A 24 -2.48 -4.21 31.13
CA GLY A 24 -2.52 -2.75 31.07
C GLY A 24 -1.45 -2.18 30.14
N ASP A 25 -1.21 -0.87 30.28
CA ASP A 25 -0.23 -0.17 29.46
C ASP A 25 1.19 -0.44 29.94
N GLY A 26 2.12 -0.54 29.00
CA GLY A 26 3.53 -0.68 29.30
C GLY A 26 4.39 -0.91 28.07
N THR A 27 5.63 -1.31 28.32
CA THR A 27 6.64 -1.52 27.29
C THR A 27 7.21 -2.92 27.37
N MET A 28 7.32 -3.57 26.22
CA MET A 28 7.85 -4.91 26.02
C MET A 28 9.06 -4.85 25.10
N THR A 29 10.13 -5.56 25.44
CA THR A 29 11.33 -5.71 24.58
C THR A 29 11.57 -7.17 24.25
N TYR A 30 12.09 -7.42 23.05
CA TYR A 30 12.30 -8.76 22.52
C TYR A 30 13.79 -9.07 22.31
N PRO A 31 14.21 -10.35 22.30
CA PRO A 31 15.60 -10.73 22.13
C PRO A 31 16.26 -10.20 20.84
N ASP A 32 15.48 -9.99 19.79
CA ASP A 32 15.94 -9.49 18.49
C ASP A 32 16.12 -7.96 18.48
N GLY A 33 15.77 -7.26 19.56
CA GLY A 33 15.81 -5.81 19.68
C GLY A 33 14.52 -5.10 19.28
N ALA A 34 13.48 -5.82 18.86
CA ALA A 34 12.16 -5.23 18.67
C ALA A 34 11.57 -4.74 20.00
N SER A 35 10.57 -3.88 19.94
CA SER A 35 9.82 -3.45 21.11
C SER A 35 8.37 -3.11 20.78
N PHE A 36 7.51 -3.29 21.78
CA PHE A 36 6.11 -2.88 21.75
C PHE A 36 5.83 -1.94 22.92
N GLU A 37 5.11 -0.85 22.66
CA GLU A 37 4.57 0.06 23.66
C GLU A 37 3.07 0.17 23.44
N GLY A 38 2.27 -0.19 24.43
CA GLY A 38 0.81 -0.17 24.31
C GLY A 38 0.14 -1.04 25.37
N THR A 39 -1.14 -1.32 25.16
CA THR A 39 -1.95 -2.10 26.10
C THR A 39 -1.81 -3.60 25.87
N LEU A 40 -1.59 -4.35 26.94
CA LEU A 40 -1.77 -5.80 26.97
C LEU A 40 -2.97 -6.21 27.82
N VAL A 41 -3.62 -7.31 27.43
CA VAL A 41 -4.64 -8.01 28.20
C VAL A 41 -4.20 -9.46 28.30
N ASP A 42 -3.85 -9.90 29.50
CA ASP A 42 -3.35 -11.26 29.78
C ASP A 42 -2.22 -11.69 28.81
N GLY A 43 -1.26 -10.79 28.60
CA GLY A 43 -0.09 -11.03 27.74
C GLY A 43 -0.35 -10.88 26.24
N VAL A 44 -1.56 -10.46 25.84
CA VAL A 44 -1.95 -10.27 24.44
C VAL A 44 -2.03 -8.77 24.12
N LYS A 45 -1.35 -8.30 23.08
CA LYS A 45 -1.46 -6.91 22.61
C LYS A 45 -2.89 -6.64 22.12
N GLN A 46 -3.47 -5.55 22.61
CA GLN A 46 -4.83 -5.13 22.29
C GLN A 46 -4.90 -3.60 22.17
N GLY A 47 -5.82 -3.10 21.35
CA GLY A 47 -6.06 -1.66 21.26
C GLY A 47 -4.90 -0.91 20.61
N ALA A 48 -4.69 0.35 20.97
CA ALA A 48 -3.65 1.17 20.36
C ALA A 48 -2.25 0.77 20.87
N GLY A 49 -1.27 0.80 19.99
CA GLY A 49 0.12 0.64 20.36
C GLY A 49 1.10 1.02 19.25
N THR A 50 2.36 1.03 19.64
CA THR A 50 3.50 1.27 18.76
C THR A 50 4.43 0.07 18.81
N TYR A 51 4.77 -0.46 17.64
CA TYR A 51 5.70 -1.56 17.48
C TYR A 51 6.92 -1.11 16.68
N LYS A 52 8.10 -1.18 17.28
CA LYS A 52 9.37 -0.90 16.63
C LYS A 52 10.04 -2.23 16.29
N TYR A 53 10.36 -2.43 15.03
CA TYR A 53 10.99 -3.65 14.56
C TYR A 53 12.46 -3.72 14.91
N ALA A 54 13.03 -4.92 14.86
CA ALA A 54 14.44 -5.19 15.14
C ALA A 54 15.44 -4.40 14.26
N ASP A 55 15.00 -3.93 13.08
CA ASP A 55 15.81 -3.06 12.22
C ASP A 55 15.98 -1.63 12.78
N GLY A 56 15.24 -1.28 13.84
CA GLY A 56 15.29 0.01 14.54
C GLY A 56 14.69 1.19 13.77
N ALA A 57 14.28 0.99 12.52
CA ALA A 57 13.82 2.06 11.63
C ALA A 57 12.38 1.82 11.13
N THR A 58 11.96 0.56 11.00
CA THR A 58 10.58 0.23 10.70
C THR A 58 9.74 0.34 11.97
N VAL A 59 8.65 1.11 11.90
CA VAL A 59 7.74 1.38 13.02
C VAL A 59 6.30 1.26 12.56
N TYR A 60 5.49 0.53 13.32
CA TYR A 60 4.04 0.53 13.20
C TYR A 60 3.41 1.28 14.36
N GLU A 61 2.43 2.12 14.07
CA GLU A 61 1.61 2.83 15.05
C GLU A 61 0.15 2.62 14.68
N GLY A 62 -0.64 1.98 15.53
CA GLY A 62 -2.03 1.67 15.19
C GLY A 62 -2.69 0.69 16.13
N GLY A 63 -3.79 0.11 15.66
CA GLY A 63 -4.55 -0.88 16.42
C GLY A 63 -3.90 -2.26 16.40
N PHE A 64 -4.12 -2.99 17.48
CA PHE A 64 -3.79 -4.39 17.69
C PHE A 64 -5.04 -5.15 18.15
N GLU A 65 -5.21 -6.35 17.64
CA GLU A 65 -6.22 -7.31 18.04
C GLU A 65 -5.58 -8.69 18.07
N ASN A 66 -5.56 -9.33 19.25
CA ASN A 66 -4.95 -10.65 19.43
C ASN A 66 -3.50 -10.74 18.95
N ASN A 67 -2.66 -9.78 19.36
CA ASN A 67 -1.28 -9.58 18.88
C ASN A 67 -1.12 -9.10 17.43
N LEU A 68 -2.15 -9.15 16.61
CA LEU A 68 -2.07 -8.79 15.20
C LEU A 68 -2.44 -7.33 14.98
N LYS A 69 -1.77 -6.67 14.02
CA LYS A 69 -2.17 -5.34 13.56
C LYS A 69 -3.60 -5.38 13.01
N SER A 70 -4.44 -4.46 13.47
CA SER A 70 -5.87 -4.42 13.13
C SER A 70 -6.39 -2.98 13.12
N GLY A 71 -7.39 -2.71 12.29
CA GLY A 71 -8.01 -1.39 12.18
C GLY A 71 -7.11 -0.38 11.47
N LYS A 72 -7.19 0.90 11.85
CA LYS A 72 -6.35 1.94 11.26
C LYS A 72 -4.95 1.93 11.85
N GLY A 73 -3.95 2.12 11.00
CA GLY A 73 -2.57 2.26 11.43
C GLY A 73 -1.67 2.92 10.39
N THR A 74 -0.48 3.26 10.84
CA THR A 74 0.63 3.77 10.04
C THR A 74 1.78 2.78 10.15
N LEU A 75 2.37 2.41 9.02
CA LEU A 75 3.60 1.61 8.94
C LEU A 75 4.66 2.41 8.19
N SER A 76 5.66 2.89 8.92
CA SER A 76 6.84 3.54 8.36
C SER A 76 7.93 2.47 8.19
N PHE A 77 8.50 2.38 6.99
CA PHE A 77 9.51 1.38 6.65
C PHE A 77 10.93 1.96 6.72
N ALA A 78 11.91 1.11 7.02
CA ALA A 78 13.33 1.50 7.07
C ALA A 78 13.85 2.11 5.76
N ASN A 79 13.26 1.78 4.62
CA ASN A 79 13.62 2.33 3.31
C ASN A 79 13.04 3.75 3.06
N GLY A 80 12.25 4.28 3.99
CA GLY A 80 11.58 5.59 3.88
C GLY A 80 10.18 5.54 3.28
N ASP A 81 9.70 4.37 2.85
CA ASP A 81 8.29 4.22 2.46
C ASP A 81 7.39 4.37 3.70
N LYS A 82 6.14 4.78 3.49
CA LYS A 82 5.13 4.92 4.54
C LYS A 82 3.78 4.46 4.02
N TYR A 83 3.13 3.57 4.75
CA TYR A 83 1.73 3.21 4.55
C TYR A 83 0.86 3.79 5.65
N GLU A 84 -0.31 4.31 5.29
CA GLU A 84 -1.36 4.74 6.21
C GLU A 84 -2.70 4.20 5.71
N GLY A 85 -3.38 3.37 6.50
CA GLY A 85 -4.59 2.70 6.04
C GLY A 85 -5.13 1.63 6.96
N ASP A 86 -5.95 0.75 6.39
CA ASP A 86 -6.56 -0.37 7.10
C ASP A 86 -5.59 -1.57 7.22
N PHE A 87 -5.62 -2.20 8.39
CA PHE A 87 -4.94 -3.44 8.70
C PHE A 87 -5.97 -4.48 9.11
N LYS A 88 -5.73 -5.72 8.68
CA LYS A 88 -6.49 -6.89 9.09
C LYS A 88 -5.56 -8.09 9.19
N ASP A 89 -5.67 -8.83 10.29
CA ASP A 89 -4.90 -10.04 10.55
C ASP A 89 -3.37 -9.82 10.34
N GLY A 90 -2.86 -8.66 10.77
CA GLY A 90 -1.45 -8.31 10.67
C GLY A 90 -0.99 -7.76 9.32
N THR A 91 -1.89 -7.64 8.32
CA THR A 91 -1.54 -7.25 6.95
C THR A 91 -2.29 -5.99 6.49
N MET A 92 -1.71 -5.25 5.54
CA MET A 92 -2.39 -4.11 4.91
C MET A 92 -3.55 -4.65 4.06
N GLU A 93 -4.75 -4.14 4.31
CA GLU A 93 -6.01 -4.58 3.72
C GLU A 93 -6.88 -3.35 3.46
N GLY A 94 -8.02 -3.46 2.77
CA GLY A 94 -8.97 -2.35 2.65
C GLY A 94 -8.37 -1.14 1.93
N TYR A 95 -8.67 0.08 2.38
CA TYR A 95 -8.18 1.30 1.72
C TYR A 95 -6.99 1.90 2.47
N GLY A 96 -6.02 2.39 1.70
CA GLY A 96 -4.88 3.10 2.27
C GLY A 96 -4.13 3.95 1.26
N GLU A 97 -3.15 4.67 1.80
CA GLU A 97 -2.18 5.50 1.10
C GLU A 97 -0.80 4.89 1.30
N MET A 98 -0.04 4.74 0.22
CA MET A 98 1.37 4.36 0.26
C MET A 98 2.19 5.51 -0.34
N ALA A 99 2.99 6.16 0.50
CA ALA A 99 4.01 7.10 0.11
C ALA A 99 5.33 6.36 -0.05
N TYR A 100 5.94 6.45 -1.24
CA TYR A 100 7.24 5.84 -1.49
C TYR A 100 8.36 6.84 -1.24
N ALA A 101 9.53 6.36 -0.82
CA ALA A 101 10.73 7.19 -0.63
C ALA A 101 11.18 7.89 -1.93
N SER A 102 10.79 7.35 -3.10
CA SER A 102 10.98 8.00 -4.41
C SER A 102 10.15 9.28 -4.59
N GLY A 103 9.17 9.52 -3.71
CA GLY A 103 8.15 10.56 -3.81
C GLY A 103 6.92 10.14 -4.60
N ASP A 104 6.91 8.94 -5.19
CA ASP A 104 5.71 8.37 -5.79
C ASP A 104 4.65 8.11 -4.71
N MET A 105 3.39 8.08 -5.12
CA MET A 105 2.26 7.88 -4.20
C MET A 105 1.28 6.88 -4.79
N TYR A 106 0.69 6.02 -3.95
CA TYR A 106 -0.47 5.22 -4.31
C TYR A 106 -1.62 5.48 -3.33
N PHE A 107 -2.83 5.61 -3.86
CA PHE A 107 -4.06 5.73 -3.09
C PHE A 107 -5.04 4.68 -3.62
N GLY A 108 -5.50 3.77 -2.77
CA GLY A 108 -6.47 2.79 -3.24
C GLY A 108 -6.62 1.59 -2.33
N SER A 109 -7.16 0.53 -2.92
CA SER A 109 -7.42 -0.72 -2.24
C SER A 109 -6.16 -1.59 -2.12
N PHE A 110 -6.09 -2.33 -1.02
CA PHE A 110 -5.06 -3.29 -0.68
C PHE A 110 -5.69 -4.62 -0.27
N LYS A 111 -5.01 -5.71 -0.61
CA LYS A 111 -5.36 -7.06 -0.19
C LYS A 111 -4.09 -7.85 0.09
N ALA A 112 -4.01 -8.49 1.25
CA ALA A 112 -2.85 -9.29 1.67
C ALA A 112 -1.50 -8.55 1.49
N GLY A 113 -1.48 -7.25 1.79
CA GLY A 113 -0.27 -6.42 1.68
C GLY A 113 0.07 -5.91 0.28
N LYS A 114 -0.77 -6.15 -0.74
CA LYS A 114 -0.53 -5.70 -2.11
C LYS A 114 -1.63 -4.76 -2.59
N LYS A 115 -1.28 -3.87 -3.53
CA LYS A 115 -2.27 -3.05 -4.26
C LYS A 115 -3.21 -3.98 -5.03
N ASP A 116 -4.50 -3.94 -4.75
CA ASP A 116 -5.49 -4.84 -5.33
C ASP A 116 -6.87 -4.20 -5.27
N GLY A 117 -7.60 -4.16 -6.39
CA GLY A 117 -8.84 -3.40 -6.54
C GLY A 117 -8.61 -2.04 -7.21
N GLU A 118 -9.44 -1.04 -6.91
CA GLU A 118 -9.33 0.29 -7.55
C GLU A 118 -8.32 1.17 -6.80
N GLY A 119 -7.54 1.94 -7.56
CA GLY A 119 -6.58 2.89 -7.01
C GLY A 119 -5.92 3.79 -8.05
N SER A 120 -5.26 4.84 -7.57
CA SER A 120 -4.41 5.73 -8.35
C SER A 120 -2.95 5.63 -7.90
N TYR A 121 -2.02 5.74 -8.86
CA TYR A 121 -0.59 5.80 -8.62
C TYR A 121 0.00 7.02 -9.32
N HIS A 122 0.57 7.94 -8.55
CA HIS A 122 1.22 9.13 -9.04
C HIS A 122 2.74 8.94 -9.12
N PHE A 123 3.30 9.01 -10.32
CA PHE A 123 4.73 8.97 -10.56
C PHE A 123 5.32 10.37 -10.41
N LYS A 124 6.08 10.61 -9.34
CA LYS A 124 6.60 11.94 -9.03
C LYS A 124 7.54 12.46 -10.11
N SER A 125 8.50 11.62 -10.50
CA SER A 125 9.56 12.00 -11.46
C SER A 125 8.99 12.28 -12.86
N ALA A 126 8.10 11.42 -13.34
CA ALA A 126 7.48 11.57 -14.66
C ALA A 126 6.32 12.57 -14.67
N SER A 127 5.76 12.92 -13.50
CA SER A 127 4.54 13.72 -13.37
C SER A 127 3.38 13.12 -14.18
N CYS A 128 3.23 11.80 -14.13
CA CYS A 128 2.14 11.06 -14.76
C CYS A 128 1.41 10.23 -13.70
N GLU A 129 0.23 9.74 -14.04
CA GLU A 129 -0.64 9.01 -13.11
C GLU A 129 -1.26 7.80 -13.79
N PHE A 130 -1.36 6.70 -13.05
CA PHE A 130 -2.28 5.60 -13.37
C PHE A 130 -3.51 5.71 -12.49
N THR A 131 -4.70 5.51 -13.05
CA THR A 131 -5.93 5.36 -12.27
C THR A 131 -6.79 4.24 -12.84
N GLY A 132 -7.24 3.33 -11.98
CA GLY A 132 -8.05 2.18 -12.36
C GLY A 132 -7.77 0.94 -11.53
N THR A 133 -7.88 -0.23 -12.16
CA THR A 133 -7.84 -1.52 -11.50
C THR A 133 -6.40 -2.05 -11.36
N TRP A 134 -6.10 -2.51 -10.15
CA TRP A 134 -4.88 -3.20 -9.75
C TRP A 134 -5.20 -4.64 -9.36
N SER A 135 -4.28 -5.55 -9.59
CA SER A 135 -4.38 -6.93 -9.12
C SER A 135 -3.00 -7.46 -8.75
N GLU A 136 -2.87 -8.06 -7.57
CA GLU A 136 -1.62 -8.64 -7.08
C GLU A 136 -0.41 -7.68 -7.14
N GLY A 137 -0.65 -6.38 -6.96
CA GLY A 137 0.37 -5.33 -7.00
C GLY A 137 0.60 -4.68 -8.36
N GLU A 138 0.01 -5.22 -9.44
CA GLU A 138 0.18 -4.72 -10.81
C GLU A 138 -1.02 -3.92 -11.29
N PHE A 139 -0.77 -2.87 -12.08
CA PHE A 139 -1.83 -2.14 -12.76
C PHE A 139 -2.29 -2.93 -13.98
N VAL A 140 -3.57 -3.29 -14.04
CA VAL A 140 -4.10 -4.20 -15.08
C VAL A 140 -4.97 -3.48 -16.11
N LYS A 141 -5.66 -2.41 -15.73
CA LYS A 141 -6.55 -1.67 -16.62
C LYS A 141 -6.90 -0.30 -16.06
N GLY A 142 -6.93 0.70 -16.94
CA GLY A 142 -7.44 2.02 -16.57
C GLY A 142 -6.85 3.11 -17.45
N ASP A 143 -6.71 4.29 -16.86
CA ASP A 143 -6.21 5.48 -17.50
C ASP A 143 -4.76 5.73 -17.09
N TRP A 144 -3.90 5.93 -18.09
CA TRP A 144 -2.58 6.50 -17.94
C TRP A 144 -2.63 7.96 -18.38
N ILE A 145 -2.54 8.85 -17.40
CA ILE A 145 -2.59 10.29 -17.56
C ILE A 145 -1.16 10.80 -17.66
N HIS A 146 -0.78 11.30 -18.83
CA HIS A 146 0.54 11.85 -19.10
C HIS A 146 0.65 13.28 -18.54
N LYS A 147 1.89 13.76 -18.39
CA LYS A 147 2.21 15.11 -17.91
C LYS A 147 1.56 16.24 -18.72
N ASP A 148 1.37 16.03 -20.01
CA ASP A 148 0.73 16.99 -20.92
C ASP A 148 -0.80 16.92 -20.90
N GLY A 149 -1.38 16.06 -20.06
CA GLY A 149 -2.81 15.80 -19.97
C GLY A 149 -3.32 14.76 -20.97
N THR A 150 -2.49 14.27 -21.90
CA THR A 150 -2.87 13.17 -22.80
C THR A 150 -3.22 11.94 -21.97
N VAL A 151 -4.32 11.26 -22.29
CA VAL A 151 -4.77 10.06 -21.57
C VAL A 151 -4.75 8.85 -22.48
N TYR A 152 -4.07 7.78 -22.08
CA TYR A 152 -4.30 6.46 -22.66
C TYR A 152 -5.26 5.68 -21.78
N ARG A 153 -6.31 5.10 -22.36
CA ARG A 153 -7.25 4.20 -21.69
C ARG A 153 -7.14 2.80 -22.29
N GLY A 154 -6.79 1.81 -21.48
CA GLY A 154 -6.64 0.44 -21.97
C GLY A 154 -6.18 -0.55 -20.91
N SER A 155 -5.74 -1.72 -21.37
CA SER A 155 -5.20 -2.77 -20.51
C SER A 155 -3.69 -2.65 -20.39
N PHE A 156 -3.15 -3.21 -19.32
CA PHE A 156 -1.73 -3.17 -18.98
C PHE A 156 -1.24 -4.56 -18.56
N ALA A 157 0.02 -4.85 -18.88
CA ALA A 157 0.74 -6.05 -18.42
C ALA A 157 2.21 -5.68 -18.20
N ASN A 158 2.80 -6.09 -17.07
CA ASN A 158 4.18 -5.76 -16.70
C ASN A 158 4.46 -4.24 -16.78
N GLY A 159 3.50 -3.42 -16.33
CA GLY A 159 3.60 -1.96 -16.34
C GLY A 159 3.56 -1.29 -17.72
N LYS A 160 3.21 -2.02 -18.78
CA LYS A 160 3.12 -1.49 -20.15
C LYS A 160 1.71 -1.63 -20.72
N PRO A 161 1.23 -0.65 -21.52
CA PRO A 161 0.01 -0.80 -22.30
C PRO A 161 0.02 -2.06 -23.17
N THR A 162 -1.12 -2.72 -23.27
CA THR A 162 -1.31 -3.91 -24.11
C THR A 162 -2.72 -3.96 -24.72
N GLY A 163 -2.84 -4.67 -25.84
CA GLY A 163 -4.10 -4.88 -26.55
C GLY A 163 -4.70 -3.58 -27.09
N VAL A 164 -6.02 -3.57 -27.22
CA VAL A 164 -6.79 -2.42 -27.72
C VAL A 164 -6.88 -1.33 -26.66
N GLY A 165 -6.72 -0.08 -27.08
CA GLY A 165 -6.87 1.09 -26.23
C GLY A 165 -7.28 2.34 -27.00
N VAL A 166 -7.41 3.44 -26.27
CA VAL A 166 -7.78 4.75 -26.80
C VAL A 166 -6.87 5.82 -26.22
N TYR A 167 -6.23 6.60 -27.07
CA TYR A 167 -5.58 7.84 -26.69
C TYR A 167 -6.58 9.01 -26.79
N HIS A 168 -6.62 9.85 -25.77
CA HIS A 168 -7.27 11.16 -25.79
C HIS A 168 -6.18 12.24 -25.73
N PHE A 169 -5.95 12.90 -26.86
CA PHE A 169 -5.00 14.00 -26.97
C PHE A 169 -5.69 15.31 -26.62
N VAL A 170 -5.66 15.66 -25.33
CA VAL A 170 -6.43 16.79 -24.77
C VAL A 170 -6.09 18.12 -25.46
N THR A 171 -4.83 18.33 -25.82
CA THR A 171 -4.36 19.58 -26.47
C THR A 171 -4.98 19.82 -27.84
N VAL A 172 -5.33 18.77 -28.57
CA VAL A 172 -5.93 18.85 -29.91
C VAL A 172 -7.39 18.38 -29.94
N GLY A 173 -7.92 17.89 -28.82
CA GLY A 173 -9.30 17.44 -28.70
C GLY A 173 -9.63 16.23 -29.57
N THR A 174 -8.70 15.28 -29.72
CA THR A 174 -8.91 14.08 -30.55
C THR A 174 -8.82 12.79 -29.75
N LEU A 175 -9.61 11.81 -30.15
CA LEU A 175 -9.49 10.42 -29.74
C LEU A 175 -8.83 9.63 -30.85
N GLN A 176 -7.87 8.77 -30.51
CA GLN A 176 -7.31 7.77 -31.42
C GLN A 176 -7.49 6.39 -30.80
N THR A 177 -8.33 5.57 -31.42
CA THR A 177 -8.42 4.13 -31.12
C THR A 177 -7.27 3.40 -31.81
N GLY A 178 -6.83 2.29 -31.23
CA GLY A 178 -5.77 1.46 -31.82
C GLY A 178 -5.41 0.29 -30.91
N GLU A 179 -4.30 -0.37 -31.22
CA GLU A 179 -3.80 -1.50 -30.45
C GLU A 179 -2.27 -1.51 -30.35
N TYR A 180 -1.77 -2.14 -29.28
CA TYR A 180 -0.36 -2.49 -29.13
C TYR A 180 -0.08 -3.87 -29.74
N ASP A 181 0.95 -3.95 -30.58
CA ASP A 181 1.42 -5.23 -31.11
C ASP A 181 2.18 -6.06 -30.05
N VAL A 182 2.52 -7.30 -30.41
CA VAL A 182 3.27 -8.22 -29.55
C VAL A 182 4.67 -7.71 -29.14
N ASN A 183 5.20 -6.71 -29.84
CA ASN A 183 6.48 -6.08 -29.53
C ASN A 183 6.30 -4.79 -28.70
N GLY A 184 5.07 -4.44 -28.31
CA GLY A 184 4.74 -3.24 -27.55
C GLY A 184 4.71 -1.96 -28.37
N ASN A 185 4.56 -2.04 -29.70
CA ASN A 185 4.42 -0.86 -30.55
C ASN A 185 2.95 -0.52 -30.76
N TRP A 186 2.59 0.74 -30.51
CA TRP A 186 1.28 1.28 -30.86
C TRP A 186 1.10 1.32 -32.37
N LYS A 187 0.03 0.69 -32.90
CA LYS A 187 -0.29 0.68 -34.33
C LYS A 187 -1.26 1.79 -34.75
N GLY A 188 -1.81 2.54 -33.80
CA GLY A 188 -2.85 3.52 -34.08
C GLY A 188 -4.08 2.89 -34.74
N GLY A 189 -4.98 3.73 -35.22
CA GLY A 189 -6.25 3.31 -35.77
C GLY A 189 -7.13 4.53 -36.05
N THR A 190 -8.44 4.39 -35.82
CA THR A 190 -9.40 5.44 -36.15
C THR A 190 -9.24 6.66 -35.25
N ILE A 191 -9.19 7.84 -35.88
CA ILE A 191 -9.17 9.14 -35.20
C ILE A 191 -10.57 9.76 -35.29
N SER A 192 -11.06 10.28 -34.18
CA SER A 192 -12.31 11.03 -34.10
C SER A 192 -12.14 12.27 -33.23
N PRO A 193 -12.99 13.30 -33.38
CA PRO A 193 -13.05 14.36 -32.38
C PRO A 193 -13.43 13.77 -31.00
N ALA A 194 -12.88 14.34 -29.93
CA ALA A 194 -13.34 14.07 -28.58
C ALA A 194 -14.75 14.66 -28.37
N PRO A 195 -15.62 14.03 -27.58
CA PRO A 195 -16.91 14.62 -27.22
C PRO A 195 -16.69 15.98 -26.53
N ALA A 196 -17.61 16.92 -26.79
CA ALA A 196 -17.62 18.26 -26.22
C ALA A 196 -17.96 18.27 -24.73
#